data_AF-A0A9P6J7Y0-F1
#
_entry.id   AF-A0A9P6J7Y0-F1
#
_cell.length_a   1.000
_cell.length_b   1.000
_cell.length_c   1.000
_cell.angle_alpha   90.00
_cell.angle_beta   90.00
_cell.angle_gamma   90.00
#
_symmetry.space_group_name_H-M   'P 1'
#
loop_
_entity.id
_entity.type
_entity.pdbx_description
1 polymer ?
#
loop_
_entity_poly.entity_id
_entity_poly.type
_entity_poly.pdbx_seq_one_letter_code
_entity_poly.pdbx_strand_id
1 'polypeptide(L)'
;MASVQSSTATLLANPFAGQNIGHLRLAVVGDSGVGKTSFAREFIVTLPEVLSHDWEPVNPLKSKKNATKDSDKDQDKDTENNDEDNDNNNNKEDEEKEEQENEDGEDDDDYDYPRTETLTEKFSSTMMEIPWDNMEADDEVPARNLVFLDTPGYGSVIDARTNFDLFMSYVRQAFEEKHSRISPFMEVSNNELMRSLVTGVGAHKFIDVCFYMILHRLKPIDVEYMRLISEKANVVPIIAKVDTQSVQDVQDLKVSVLKTLKEQGVSIYTFRIEYDRLVHMAETGQTGGPPFAVSMVDPKPISDDPDDQITFKHPESELPLLRKLVLETQITNIRQFTVKKFINWRTKHLARQQQQQPSTMQHSHANGYFQHSQQQAQQQYQPQVVR
;
A
#
# COMPACT_ATOMS: atom_id res chain seq x y z
N MET A 1 -24.81 47.14 -17.36
CA MET A 1 -23.46 46.98 -16.80
C MET A 1 -23.58 46.51 -15.36
N ALA A 2 -23.45 45.20 -15.14
CA ALA A 2 -23.25 44.62 -13.82
C ALA A 2 -22.51 43.30 -14.06
N SER A 3 -21.19 43.33 -13.89
CA SER A 3 -20.28 42.20 -14.06
C SER A 3 -20.38 41.28 -12.85
N VAL A 4 -20.78 40.04 -13.10
CA VAL A 4 -20.72 38.92 -12.16
C VAL A 4 -19.25 38.62 -11.85
N GLN A 5 -18.85 38.75 -10.58
CA GLN A 5 -17.54 38.32 -10.11
C GLN A 5 -17.52 36.79 -10.02
N SER A 6 -16.73 36.19 -10.90
CA SER A 6 -16.29 34.80 -10.81
C SER A 6 -15.27 34.68 -9.68
N SER A 7 -15.61 33.98 -8.61
CA SER A 7 -14.66 33.56 -7.58
C SER A 7 -13.77 32.46 -8.13
N THR A 8 -12.61 32.84 -8.65
CA THR A 8 -11.52 31.93 -8.99
C THR A 8 -10.94 31.33 -7.71
N ALA A 9 -11.19 30.05 -7.49
CA ALA A 9 -10.49 29.26 -6.49
C ALA A 9 -9.00 29.28 -6.82
N THR A 10 -8.19 29.83 -5.93
CA THR A 10 -6.72 29.78 -6.01
C THR A 10 -6.27 28.33 -5.93
N LEU A 11 -5.96 27.73 -7.09
CA LEU A 11 -5.12 26.55 -7.21
C LEU A 11 -3.78 26.89 -6.56
N LEU A 12 -3.58 26.43 -5.32
CA LEU A 12 -2.26 26.47 -4.69
C LEU A 12 -1.31 25.62 -5.54
N ALA A 13 -0.36 26.28 -6.22
CA ALA A 13 0.74 25.62 -6.90
C ALA A 13 1.37 24.58 -5.97
N ASN A 14 1.57 23.35 -6.45
CA ASN A 14 2.19 22.30 -5.66
C ASN A 14 3.63 22.73 -5.36
N PRO A 15 4.00 23.06 -4.10
CA PRO A 15 5.32 23.61 -3.78
C PRO A 15 6.45 22.58 -3.91
N PHE A 16 6.12 21.36 -4.36
CA PHE A 16 7.06 20.25 -4.58
C PHE A 16 7.12 19.77 -6.02
N ALA A 17 6.54 20.50 -6.99
CA ALA A 17 6.93 20.30 -8.38
C ALA A 17 8.45 20.55 -8.48
N GLY A 18 9.22 19.54 -8.88
CA GLY A 18 10.69 19.60 -8.97
C GLY A 18 11.49 19.29 -7.69
N GLN A 19 10.87 19.16 -6.51
CA GLN A 19 11.62 18.83 -5.28
C GLN A 19 11.73 17.32 -5.06
N ASN A 20 12.90 16.84 -4.62
CA ASN A 20 13.09 15.45 -4.19
C ASN A 20 12.27 15.21 -2.90
N ILE A 21 11.07 14.63 -3.03
CA ILE A 21 10.17 14.36 -1.91
C ILE A 21 10.67 13.14 -1.10
N GLY A 22 11.72 12.45 -1.54
CA GLY A 22 12.17 11.19 -0.97
C GLY A 22 11.25 10.02 -1.35
N HIS A 23 11.22 8.98 -0.53
CA HIS A 23 10.44 7.76 -0.82
C HIS A 23 8.97 7.91 -0.44
N LEU A 24 8.08 7.90 -1.43
CA LEU A 24 6.64 7.74 -1.24
C LEU A 24 6.33 6.24 -1.10
N ARG A 25 5.80 5.85 0.07
CA ARG A 25 5.52 4.43 0.37
C ARG A 25 4.05 4.09 0.14
N LEU A 26 3.83 3.14 -0.75
CA LEU A 26 2.51 2.70 -1.20
C LEU A 26 2.34 1.23 -0.81
N ALA A 27 1.26 0.88 -0.11
CA ALA A 27 0.93 -0.50 0.19
C ALA A 27 -0.29 -0.93 -0.65
N VAL A 28 -0.27 -2.15 -1.16
CA VAL A 28 -1.44 -2.75 -1.83
C VAL A 28 -1.92 -3.91 -0.98
N VAL A 29 -3.16 -3.80 -0.51
CA VAL A 29 -3.75 -4.67 0.51
C VAL A 29 -5.09 -5.18 0.02
N GLY A 30 -5.44 -6.43 0.34
CA GLY A 30 -6.72 -7.02 -0.01
C GLY A 30 -6.66 -8.54 0.01
N ASP A 31 -7.73 -9.17 -0.46
CA ASP A 31 -7.82 -10.62 -0.48
C ASP A 31 -6.83 -11.27 -1.47
N SER A 32 -6.71 -12.60 -1.44
CA SER A 32 -5.98 -13.36 -2.44
C SER A 32 -6.69 -13.27 -3.80
N GLY A 33 -5.91 -13.24 -4.89
CA GLY A 33 -6.47 -13.22 -6.27
C GLY A 33 -7.06 -11.90 -6.76
N VAL A 34 -7.12 -10.84 -5.94
CA VAL A 34 -7.72 -9.54 -6.33
C VAL A 34 -6.82 -8.68 -7.25
N GLY A 35 -5.66 -9.18 -7.69
CA GLY A 35 -4.76 -8.45 -8.59
C GLY A 35 -3.86 -7.41 -7.92
N LYS A 36 -3.44 -7.61 -6.66
CA LYS A 36 -2.58 -6.67 -5.91
C LYS A 36 -1.24 -6.40 -6.61
N THR A 37 -0.54 -7.46 -6.98
CA THR A 37 0.76 -7.40 -7.66
C THR A 37 0.62 -6.80 -9.07
N SER A 38 -0.43 -7.17 -9.81
CA SER A 38 -0.75 -6.58 -11.12
C SER A 38 -1.01 -5.09 -11.01
N PHE A 39 -1.83 -4.66 -10.03
CA PHE A 39 -2.08 -3.25 -9.77
C PHE A 39 -0.80 -2.47 -9.45
N ALA A 40 0.07 -3.01 -8.58
CA ALA A 40 1.32 -2.35 -8.22
C ALA A 40 2.24 -2.16 -9.44
N ARG A 41 2.36 -3.19 -10.30
CA ARG A 41 3.10 -3.11 -11.57
C ARG A 41 2.48 -2.10 -12.51
N GLU A 42 1.17 -2.20 -12.74
CA GLU A 42 0.43 -1.35 -13.68
C GLU A 42 0.38 0.12 -13.24
N PHE A 43 0.43 0.39 -11.93
CA PHE A 43 0.62 1.73 -11.39
C PHE A 43 1.99 2.32 -11.74
N ILE A 44 3.01 1.48 -11.96
CA ILE A 44 4.40 1.86 -12.22
C ILE A 44 4.74 1.86 -13.72
N VAL A 45 4.48 0.76 -14.43
CA VAL A 45 4.93 0.53 -15.83
C VAL A 45 4.41 1.59 -16.79
N THR A 46 3.23 2.11 -16.51
CA THR A 46 2.58 3.17 -17.28
C THR A 46 3.03 4.57 -16.91
N LEU A 47 3.97 4.73 -15.98
CA LEU A 47 4.64 5.99 -15.74
C LEU A 47 5.82 6.07 -16.72
N PRO A 48 5.74 6.89 -17.78
CA PRO A 48 6.84 7.02 -18.74
C PRO A 48 8.13 7.55 -18.10
N GLU A 49 8.01 8.16 -16.92
CA GLU A 49 9.11 8.69 -16.11
C GLU A 49 9.82 7.61 -15.27
N VAL A 50 9.32 6.38 -15.15
CA VAL A 50 9.99 5.33 -14.36
C VAL A 50 11.17 4.77 -15.14
N LEU A 51 12.36 4.89 -14.56
CA LEU A 51 13.63 4.59 -15.24
C LEU A 51 14.30 3.33 -14.67
N SER A 52 13.94 2.91 -13.46
CA SER A 52 14.33 1.62 -12.89
C SER A 52 13.31 1.10 -11.88
N HIS A 53 13.15 -0.21 -11.81
CA HIS A 53 12.27 -0.85 -10.83
C HIS A 53 12.69 -2.30 -10.47
N ASP A 54 12.36 -2.73 -9.25
CA ASP A 54 12.62 -4.11 -8.77
C ASP A 54 11.60 -5.15 -9.26
N TRP A 55 10.70 -4.77 -10.17
CA TRP A 55 9.77 -5.70 -10.80
C TRP A 55 10.52 -6.49 -11.87
N GLU A 56 10.76 -7.78 -11.63
CA GLU A 56 11.34 -8.66 -12.64
C GLU A 56 10.44 -8.69 -13.89
N PRO A 57 11.01 -8.56 -15.11
CA PRO A 57 10.27 -8.81 -16.33
C PRO A 57 9.80 -10.26 -16.34
N VAL A 58 8.54 -10.48 -16.74
CA VAL A 58 7.99 -11.84 -16.84
C VAL A 58 8.78 -12.56 -17.93
N ASN A 59 9.37 -13.71 -17.58
CA ASN A 59 9.97 -14.59 -18.55
C ASN A 59 8.91 -15.66 -18.88
N PRO A 60 8.27 -15.63 -20.06
CA PRO A 60 7.13 -16.50 -20.38
C PRO A 60 7.44 -18.01 -20.26
N LEU A 61 8.73 -18.35 -20.29
CA LEU A 61 9.24 -19.72 -20.23
C LEU A 61 9.32 -20.31 -18.81
N LYS A 62 9.16 -19.51 -17.74
CA LYS A 62 9.27 -20.00 -16.36
C LYS A 62 7.94 -20.40 -15.71
N SER A 63 6.80 -19.95 -16.23
CA SER A 63 5.46 -20.27 -15.67
C SER A 63 4.98 -21.69 -15.98
N LYS A 64 5.51 -22.35 -17.03
CA LYS A 64 5.12 -23.72 -17.40
C LYS A 64 5.61 -24.83 -16.45
N LYS A 65 6.45 -24.54 -15.43
CA LYS A 65 7.03 -25.58 -14.56
C LYS A 65 6.34 -25.82 -13.21
N ASN A 66 5.37 -24.99 -12.82
CA ASN A 66 4.72 -25.11 -11.50
C ASN A 66 3.26 -25.60 -11.54
N ALA A 67 2.74 -26.03 -12.70
CA ALA A 67 1.37 -26.54 -12.83
C ALA A 67 1.23 -28.08 -12.77
N THR A 68 2.31 -28.84 -12.53
CA THR A 68 2.25 -30.30 -12.45
C THR A 68 3.03 -30.85 -11.26
N LYS A 69 2.58 -30.54 -10.05
CA LYS A 69 2.86 -31.34 -8.85
C LYS A 69 1.71 -31.15 -7.85
N ASP A 70 0.59 -31.84 -8.08
CA ASP A 70 -0.34 -32.28 -7.02
C ASP A 70 -1.39 -33.25 -7.62
N SER A 71 -0.95 -34.49 -7.80
CA SER A 71 -1.66 -35.78 -8.01
C SER A 71 -0.56 -36.73 -8.54
N ASP A 72 -0.17 -37.84 -7.93
CA ASP A 72 -0.91 -38.86 -7.21
C ASP A 72 -0.05 -39.51 -6.12
N LYS A 73 -0.69 -39.91 -5.02
CA LYS A 73 -0.28 -41.07 -4.23
C LYS A 73 -1.12 -42.22 -4.74
N ASP A 74 -0.50 -43.28 -5.25
CA ASP A 74 -0.80 -44.65 -4.82
C ASP A 74 0.26 -45.66 -5.29
N GLN A 75 0.34 -46.73 -4.49
CA GLN A 75 1.18 -47.94 -4.48
C GLN A 75 1.28 -48.65 -5.86
N ASP A 76 2.22 -49.53 -6.21
CA ASP A 76 2.97 -50.56 -5.49
C ASP A 76 4.08 -51.15 -6.43
N LYS A 77 5.21 -51.55 -5.82
CA LYS A 77 6.03 -52.77 -6.04
C LYS A 77 6.48 -53.33 -7.41
N ASP A 78 7.79 -53.65 -7.40
CA ASP A 78 8.46 -54.89 -7.82
C ASP A 78 9.25 -54.95 -9.16
N THR A 79 10.54 -55.33 -8.97
CA THR A 79 11.44 -56.17 -9.80
C THR A 79 12.19 -55.60 -11.03
N GLU A 80 13.50 -55.40 -10.80
CA GLU A 80 14.64 -56.07 -11.44
C GLU A 80 14.79 -56.20 -12.98
N ASN A 81 16.06 -55.91 -13.36
CA ASN A 81 16.90 -56.56 -14.37
C ASN A 81 16.87 -56.07 -15.83
N ASN A 82 18.04 -55.53 -16.19
CA ASN A 82 18.97 -56.06 -17.20
C ASN A 82 19.00 -55.52 -18.64
N ASP A 83 20.26 -55.32 -19.05
CA ASP A 83 20.89 -55.62 -20.34
C ASP A 83 20.53 -54.68 -21.50
N GLU A 84 21.45 -53.80 -21.91
CA GLU A 84 22.63 -54.02 -22.77
C GLU A 84 22.32 -53.67 -24.25
N ASP A 85 23.25 -52.91 -24.82
CA ASP A 85 23.73 -52.97 -26.19
C ASP A 85 22.83 -52.51 -27.37
N ASN A 86 23.30 -51.42 -27.98
CA ASN A 86 24.05 -51.42 -29.24
C ASN A 86 23.52 -50.55 -30.40
N ASP A 87 24.44 -49.69 -30.83
CA ASP A 87 24.90 -49.45 -32.19
C ASP A 87 23.99 -48.86 -33.28
N ASN A 88 24.52 -47.75 -33.83
CA ASN A 88 24.65 -47.38 -35.26
C ASN A 88 23.35 -47.37 -36.10
N ASN A 89 23.07 -46.38 -36.95
CA ASN A 89 23.96 -45.75 -37.94
C ASN A 89 23.20 -44.61 -38.65
N ASN A 90 23.96 -43.77 -39.35
CA ASN A 90 23.52 -42.69 -40.24
C ASN A 90 22.41 -43.08 -41.25
N ASN A 91 21.49 -42.16 -41.54
CA ASN A 91 21.44 -41.50 -42.86
C ASN A 91 20.38 -40.38 -42.96
N LYS A 92 20.67 -39.50 -43.91
CA LYS A 92 20.01 -38.25 -44.32
C LYS A 92 18.62 -38.43 -44.96
N GLU A 93 17.97 -37.26 -45.16
CA GLU A 93 16.87 -36.97 -46.11
C GLU A 93 15.49 -37.53 -45.62
N ASP A 94 14.39 -36.79 -45.50
CA ASP A 94 13.87 -35.70 -46.35
C ASP A 94 12.95 -34.74 -45.56
N GLU A 95 12.88 -33.51 -46.06
CA GLU A 95 11.88 -32.50 -45.73
C GLU A 95 10.53 -32.88 -46.36
N GLU A 96 9.53 -33.22 -45.55
CA GLU A 96 8.12 -33.09 -45.95
C GLU A 96 7.32 -32.40 -44.85
N LYS A 97 6.71 -31.28 -45.26
CA LYS A 97 5.78 -30.46 -44.50
C LYS A 97 4.44 -31.19 -44.42
N GLU A 98 3.96 -31.44 -43.21
CA GLU A 98 2.53 -31.56 -42.94
C GLU A 98 2.14 -30.45 -41.98
N GLU A 99 1.49 -29.42 -42.55
CA GLU A 99 0.75 -28.40 -41.83
C GLU A 99 -0.46 -29.08 -41.18
N GLN A 100 -0.37 -29.35 -39.88
CA GLN A 100 -1.57 -29.53 -39.05
C GLN A 100 -1.96 -28.15 -38.52
N GLU A 101 -3.00 -27.60 -39.13
CA GLU A 101 -3.82 -26.52 -38.60
C GLU A 101 -4.35 -26.97 -37.22
N ASN A 102 -3.65 -26.58 -36.16
CA ASN A 102 -4.24 -26.56 -34.83
C ASN A 102 -4.94 -25.21 -34.71
N GLU A 103 -6.26 -25.25 -34.50
CA GLU A 103 -7.07 -24.11 -34.13
C GLU A 103 -6.42 -23.42 -32.92
N ASP A 104 -5.73 -22.31 -33.17
CA ASP A 104 -5.24 -21.41 -32.13
C ASP A 104 -6.47 -20.77 -31.47
N GLY A 105 -6.97 -21.45 -30.43
CA GLY A 105 -7.66 -20.75 -29.36
C GLY A 105 -6.67 -19.77 -28.77
N GLU A 106 -6.87 -18.48 -29.03
CA GLU A 106 -6.16 -17.38 -28.38
C GLU A 106 -6.45 -17.47 -26.88
N ASP A 107 -5.62 -18.24 -26.17
CA ASP A 107 -5.56 -18.23 -24.71
C ASP A 107 -5.14 -16.81 -24.29
N ASP A 108 -6.13 -16.03 -23.86
CA ASP A 108 -5.96 -14.74 -23.21
C ASP A 108 -4.80 -14.82 -22.20
N ASP A 109 -3.76 -14.01 -22.41
CA ASP A 109 -2.57 -13.91 -21.57
C ASP A 109 -2.94 -13.44 -20.14
N ASP A 110 -3.44 -14.35 -19.29
CA ASP A 110 -3.44 -14.18 -17.84
C ASP A 110 -1.98 -14.34 -17.42
N TYR A 111 -1.24 -13.22 -17.41
CA TYR A 111 0.08 -13.15 -16.80
C TYR A 111 -0.06 -13.51 -15.31
N ASP A 112 0.00 -14.80 -14.99
CA ASP A 112 -0.10 -15.34 -13.64
C ASP A 112 1.15 -14.93 -12.86
N TYR A 113 1.08 -13.74 -12.26
CA TYR A 113 2.14 -13.24 -11.41
C TYR A 113 2.26 -14.13 -10.18
N PRO A 114 3.47 -14.60 -9.85
CA PRO A 114 3.68 -15.46 -8.71
C PRO A 114 3.15 -14.77 -7.45
N ARG A 115 2.25 -15.46 -6.74
CA ARG A 115 1.66 -14.94 -5.51
C ARG A 115 2.76 -14.69 -4.48
N THR A 116 2.78 -13.49 -3.91
CA THR A 116 3.71 -13.18 -2.83
C THR A 116 3.29 -13.89 -1.53
N GLU A 117 4.22 -14.65 -0.94
CA GLU A 117 4.02 -15.37 0.33
C GLU A 117 4.45 -14.54 1.54
N THR A 118 5.17 -13.42 1.32
CA THR A 118 5.71 -12.55 2.39
C THR A 118 5.50 -11.06 2.07
N LEU A 119 5.76 -10.18 3.03
CA LEU A 119 5.79 -8.74 2.76
C LEU A 119 7.05 -8.41 1.97
N THR A 120 6.90 -7.85 0.77
CA THR A 120 8.04 -7.52 -0.10
C THR A 120 8.04 -6.03 -0.41
N GLU A 121 9.14 -5.33 -0.10
CA GLU A 121 9.36 -3.97 -0.59
C GLU A 121 9.93 -4.04 -2.02
N LYS A 122 9.30 -3.30 -2.93
CA LYS A 122 9.71 -3.14 -4.33
C LYS A 122 9.99 -1.67 -4.57
N PHE A 123 11.23 -1.36 -4.93
CA PHE A 123 11.65 0.00 -5.21
C PHE A 123 11.41 0.32 -6.68
N SER A 124 11.01 1.56 -6.95
CA SER A 124 10.92 2.09 -8.31
C SER A 124 11.37 3.54 -8.28
N SER A 125 12.30 3.87 -9.15
CA SER A 125 12.87 5.22 -9.27
C SER A 125 12.45 5.82 -10.60
N THR A 126 11.93 7.04 -10.55
CA THR A 126 11.80 7.88 -11.75
C THR A 126 13.06 8.69 -12.06
N MET A 127 14.11 8.53 -11.24
CA MET A 127 15.42 9.12 -11.47
C MET A 127 16.36 8.04 -12.01
N MET A 128 16.82 8.20 -13.26
CA MET A 128 17.90 7.37 -13.80
C MET A 128 19.19 7.81 -13.12
N GLU A 129 20.14 6.91 -13.00
CA GLU A 129 21.55 7.29 -13.15
C GLU A 129 21.78 7.69 -14.63
N ILE A 130 21.11 8.74 -15.14
CA ILE A 130 21.32 9.24 -16.52
C ILE A 130 22.78 9.72 -16.53
N PRO A 131 23.65 9.21 -17.43
CA PRO A 131 24.89 9.90 -17.77
C PRO A 131 24.51 11.29 -18.28
N TRP A 132 25.07 12.34 -17.69
CA TRP A 132 24.74 13.76 -17.86
C TRP A 132 24.61 14.27 -19.30
N ASP A 133 25.00 13.48 -20.29
CA ASP A 133 25.11 13.84 -21.69
C ASP A 133 23.77 13.87 -22.45
N ASN A 134 22.69 13.30 -21.90
CA ASN A 134 21.40 13.12 -22.61
C ASN A 134 20.21 13.91 -22.03
N MET A 135 20.40 14.79 -21.06
CA MET A 135 19.30 15.57 -20.45
C MET A 135 19.25 16.99 -21.03
N GLU A 136 18.15 17.36 -21.67
CA GLU A 136 17.91 18.75 -22.09
C GLU A 136 17.68 19.64 -20.86
N ALA A 137 18.14 20.90 -20.92
CA ALA A 137 18.21 21.80 -19.76
C ALA A 137 16.84 22.18 -19.15
N ASP A 138 15.74 21.91 -19.85
CA ASP A 138 14.38 22.27 -19.45
C ASP A 138 13.53 21.06 -19.01
N ASP A 139 14.04 19.82 -19.08
CA ASP A 139 13.33 18.61 -18.67
C ASP A 139 13.48 18.38 -17.16
N GLU A 140 12.65 19.05 -16.37
CA GLU A 140 12.54 18.81 -14.92
C GLU A 140 11.67 17.56 -14.66
N VAL A 141 12.21 16.36 -14.90
CA VAL A 141 11.54 15.10 -14.50
C VAL A 141 11.44 15.07 -12.98
N PRO A 142 10.24 15.01 -12.38
CA PRO A 142 10.12 14.95 -10.93
C PRO A 142 10.79 13.67 -10.40
N ALA A 143 11.82 13.82 -9.58
CA ALA A 143 12.45 12.68 -8.89
C ALA A 143 11.48 12.10 -7.84
N ARG A 144 10.82 11.01 -8.21
CA ARG A 144 9.86 10.25 -7.39
C ARG A 144 10.48 8.89 -7.11
N ASN A 145 10.90 8.70 -5.87
CA ASN A 145 11.23 7.38 -5.38
C ASN A 145 9.95 6.75 -4.84
N LEU A 146 9.46 5.72 -5.53
CA LEU A 146 8.31 4.94 -5.08
C LEU A 146 8.81 3.68 -4.38
N VAL A 147 8.13 3.31 -3.30
CA VAL A 147 8.34 2.03 -2.62
C VAL A 147 6.99 1.38 -2.50
N PHE A 148 6.79 0.29 -3.22
CA PHE A 148 5.61 -0.55 -3.09
C PHE A 148 5.86 -1.64 -2.07
N LEU A 149 4.99 -1.71 -1.07
CA LEU A 149 4.90 -2.85 -0.18
C LEU A 149 3.84 -3.78 -0.76
N ASP A 150 4.29 -4.85 -1.44
CA ASP A 150 3.41 -5.93 -1.88
C ASP A 150 3.11 -6.85 -0.69
N THR A 151 1.83 -7.19 -0.52
CA THR A 151 1.34 -7.93 0.64
C THR A 151 0.74 -9.26 0.24
N PRO A 152 0.95 -10.34 1.03
CA PRO A 152 0.25 -11.60 0.79
C PRO A 152 -1.26 -11.37 0.95
N GLY A 153 -2.06 -12.03 0.12
CA GLY A 153 -3.51 -11.91 0.21
C GLY A 153 -4.03 -12.53 1.51
N TYR A 154 -4.99 -11.90 2.17
CA TYR A 154 -5.45 -12.44 3.45
C TYR A 154 -6.11 -13.82 3.31
N GLY A 155 -6.80 -14.14 2.21
CA GLY A 155 -7.31 -15.49 1.94
C GLY A 155 -6.29 -16.51 1.43
N SER A 156 -4.98 -16.22 1.41
CA SER A 156 -3.96 -17.18 0.93
C SER A 156 -3.51 -18.19 1.99
N VAL A 157 -3.86 -17.96 3.26
CA VAL A 157 -3.50 -18.81 4.41
C VAL A 157 -4.79 -19.25 5.10
N ILE A 158 -4.75 -20.39 5.78
CA ILE A 158 -5.90 -20.94 6.53
C ILE A 158 -6.47 -19.89 7.53
N ASP A 159 -5.59 -19.09 8.14
CA ASP A 159 -5.98 -17.97 8.99
C ASP A 159 -5.62 -16.62 8.35
N ALA A 160 -6.64 -15.95 7.79
CA ALA A 160 -6.51 -14.65 7.15
C ALA A 160 -6.02 -13.54 8.08
N ARG A 161 -6.15 -13.73 9.39
CA ARG A 161 -5.65 -12.78 10.39
C ARG A 161 -4.14 -12.74 10.44
N THR A 162 -3.46 -13.86 10.16
CA THR A 162 -1.99 -13.94 10.21
C THR A 162 -1.33 -12.96 9.25
N ASN A 163 -1.79 -12.95 7.99
CA ASN A 163 -1.27 -12.03 6.96
C ASN A 163 -1.60 -10.57 7.27
N PHE A 164 -2.77 -10.31 7.85
CA PHE A 164 -3.17 -8.97 8.28
C PHE A 164 -2.31 -8.47 9.46
N ASP A 165 -2.08 -9.31 10.45
CA ASP A 165 -1.24 -9.01 11.61
C ASP A 165 0.22 -8.79 11.19
N LEU A 166 0.70 -9.51 10.18
CA LEU A 166 2.01 -9.29 9.57
C LEU A 166 2.12 -7.87 8.98
N PHE A 167 1.16 -7.47 8.14
CA PHE A 167 1.11 -6.11 7.58
C PHE A 167 1.00 -5.04 8.67
N MET A 168 0.09 -5.21 9.62
CA MET A 168 -0.11 -4.25 10.71
C MET A 168 1.11 -4.15 11.62
N SER A 169 1.86 -5.23 11.79
CA SER A 169 3.11 -5.22 12.56
C SER A 169 4.21 -4.46 11.85
N TYR A 170 4.35 -4.61 10.53
CA TYR A 170 5.25 -3.79 9.72
C TYR A 170 4.92 -2.29 9.87
N VAL A 171 3.64 -1.91 9.72
CA VAL A 171 3.21 -0.50 9.85
C VAL A 171 3.47 0.04 11.26
N ARG A 172 3.21 -0.77 12.29
CA ARG A 172 3.46 -0.40 13.70
C ARG A 172 4.95 -0.21 13.96
N GLN A 173 5.79 -1.12 13.48
CA GLN A 173 7.23 -1.07 13.66
C GLN A 173 7.82 0.21 13.06
N ALA A 174 7.33 0.67 11.91
CA ALA A 174 7.78 1.93 11.31
C ALA A 174 7.51 3.14 12.24
N PHE A 175 6.38 3.16 12.94
CA PHE A 175 6.05 4.20 13.92
C PHE A 175 6.96 4.11 15.15
N GLU A 176 7.16 2.91 15.67
CA GLU A 176 8.01 2.65 16.84
C GLU A 176 9.50 2.97 16.57
N GLU A 177 10.02 2.57 15.41
CA GLU A 177 11.38 2.91 14.96
C GLU A 177 11.57 4.42 14.83
N LYS A 178 10.56 5.13 14.29
CA LYS A 178 10.67 6.59 14.20
C LYS A 178 10.59 7.24 15.58
N HIS A 179 9.72 6.74 16.45
CA HIS A 179 9.58 7.25 17.81
C HIS A 179 10.87 7.10 18.62
N SER A 180 11.51 5.94 18.58
CA SER A 180 12.76 5.68 19.32
C SER A 180 13.93 6.54 18.84
N ARG A 181 13.92 6.95 17.56
CA ARG A 181 14.92 7.88 17.00
C ARG A 181 14.69 9.34 17.40
N ILE A 182 13.50 9.71 17.86
CA ILE A 182 13.26 11.06 18.37
C ILE A 182 13.81 11.10 19.79
N SER A 183 14.84 11.94 20.00
CA SER A 183 15.52 12.05 21.30
C SER A 183 14.52 12.26 22.44
N PRO A 184 14.58 11.45 23.52
CA PRO A 184 13.71 11.63 24.69
C PRO A 184 14.03 12.90 25.47
N PHE A 185 15.20 13.51 25.23
CA PHE A 185 15.68 14.71 25.91
C PHE A 185 15.37 16.01 25.15
N MET A 186 14.70 15.92 24.00
CA MET A 186 14.35 17.07 23.18
C MET A 186 12.82 17.24 23.15
N GLU A 187 12.34 18.32 23.76
CA GLU A 187 10.94 18.73 23.63
C GLU A 187 10.68 19.27 22.22
N VAL A 188 10.50 18.37 21.26
CA VAL A 188 10.14 18.75 19.89
C VAL A 188 8.64 18.99 19.82
N SER A 189 8.26 20.21 19.45
CA SER A 189 6.86 20.57 19.25
C SER A 189 6.22 19.75 18.12
N ASN A 190 4.90 19.53 18.18
CA ASN A 190 4.18 18.84 17.11
C ASN A 190 4.32 19.55 15.75
N ASN A 191 4.39 20.89 15.75
CA ASN A 191 4.58 21.67 14.52
C ASN A 191 5.97 21.49 13.91
N GLU A 192 7.00 21.38 14.75
CA GLU A 192 8.37 21.13 14.30
C GLU A 192 8.51 19.71 13.74
N LEU A 193 7.93 18.71 14.41
CA LEU A 193 7.83 17.35 13.87
C LEU A 193 7.07 17.32 12.55
N MET A 194 5.96 18.04 12.46
CA MET A 194 5.17 18.13 11.24
C MET A 194 6.02 18.61 10.07
N ARG A 195 6.74 19.73 10.27
CA ARG A 195 7.62 20.30 9.25
C ARG A 195 8.73 19.33 8.85
N SER A 196 9.47 18.81 9.83
CA SER A 196 10.61 17.91 9.61
C SER A 196 10.22 16.62 8.88
N LEU A 197 9.08 16.03 9.23
CA LEU A 197 8.66 14.73 8.67
C LEU A 197 8.02 14.84 7.29
N VAL A 198 7.34 15.96 6.99
CA VAL A 198 6.73 16.17 5.66
C VAL A 198 7.76 16.53 4.61
N THR A 199 8.73 17.39 4.94
CA THR A 199 9.67 17.94 3.95
C THR A 199 11.01 17.20 3.92
N GLY A 200 11.33 16.38 4.91
CA GLY A 200 12.62 15.71 4.96
C GLY A 200 12.69 14.51 4.01
N VAL A 201 13.70 14.50 3.16
CA VAL A 201 14.10 13.33 2.36
C VAL A 201 14.45 12.20 3.32
N GLY A 202 13.79 11.03 3.17
CA GLY A 202 14.02 9.89 4.07
C GLY A 202 13.57 10.11 5.52
N ALA A 203 12.73 11.13 5.80
CA ALA A 203 12.38 11.49 7.17
C ALA A 203 11.60 10.41 7.93
N HIS A 204 10.85 9.56 7.23
CA HIS A 204 10.08 8.45 7.78
C HIS A 204 9.97 7.27 6.82
N LYS A 205 9.61 6.11 7.38
CA LYS A 205 9.26 4.88 6.65
C LYS A 205 7.76 4.54 6.71
N PHE A 206 6.93 5.51 7.09
CA PHE A 206 5.48 5.30 7.19
C PHE A 206 4.88 4.95 5.82
N ILE A 207 3.83 4.13 5.81
CA ILE A 207 3.00 3.91 4.63
C ILE A 207 2.17 5.17 4.39
N ASP A 208 2.40 5.83 3.25
CA ASP A 208 1.73 7.06 2.88
C ASP A 208 0.34 6.79 2.32
N VAL A 209 0.20 5.77 1.48
CA VAL A 209 -1.09 5.33 0.91
C VAL A 209 -1.21 3.82 1.06
N CYS A 210 -2.38 3.37 1.49
CA CYS A 210 -2.77 1.97 1.47
C CYS A 210 -3.93 1.80 0.49
N PHE A 211 -3.66 1.25 -0.69
CA PHE A 211 -4.68 0.86 -1.66
C PHE A 211 -5.36 -0.41 -1.16
N TYR A 212 -6.63 -0.31 -0.76
CA TYR A 212 -7.41 -1.45 -0.27
C TYR A 212 -8.27 -1.99 -1.42
N MET A 213 -7.89 -3.14 -1.95
CA MET A 213 -8.51 -3.79 -3.10
C MET A 213 -9.76 -4.56 -2.69
N ILE A 214 -10.89 -4.18 -3.28
CA ILE A 214 -12.21 -4.78 -3.09
C ILE A 214 -12.62 -5.40 -4.43
N LEU A 215 -13.07 -6.65 -4.42
CA LEU A 215 -13.49 -7.37 -5.63
C LEU A 215 -14.90 -7.92 -5.44
N HIS A 216 -15.82 -7.57 -6.35
CA HIS A 216 -17.25 -7.92 -6.41
C HIS A 216 -18.12 -7.48 -5.22
N ARG A 217 -17.62 -7.55 -3.97
CA ARG A 217 -18.37 -7.17 -2.77
C ARG A 217 -17.45 -6.71 -1.65
N LEU A 218 -17.97 -5.82 -0.80
CA LEU A 218 -17.33 -5.45 0.46
C LEU A 218 -17.61 -6.53 1.52
N LYS A 219 -16.58 -7.23 1.98
CA LYS A 219 -16.72 -8.25 3.02
C LYS A 219 -16.69 -7.60 4.40
N PRO A 220 -17.33 -8.18 5.43
CA PRO A 220 -17.25 -7.65 6.80
C PRO A 220 -15.81 -7.53 7.32
N ILE A 221 -14.95 -8.48 6.96
CA ILE A 221 -13.52 -8.45 7.31
C ILE A 221 -12.80 -7.24 6.68
N ASP A 222 -13.22 -6.81 5.49
CA ASP A 222 -12.65 -5.63 4.84
C ASP A 222 -12.93 -4.36 5.63
N VAL A 223 -14.13 -4.25 6.20
CA VAL A 223 -14.52 -3.11 7.06
C VAL A 223 -13.63 -3.05 8.30
N GLU A 224 -13.41 -4.19 8.95
CA GLU A 224 -12.55 -4.28 10.14
C GLU A 224 -11.09 -3.94 9.82
N TYR A 225 -10.56 -4.50 8.73
CA TYR A 225 -9.20 -4.26 8.30
C TYR A 225 -8.98 -2.80 7.90
N MET A 226 -9.85 -2.23 7.08
CA MET A 226 -9.78 -0.80 6.72
C MET A 226 -9.87 0.09 7.97
N ARG A 227 -10.71 -0.24 8.95
CA ARG A 227 -10.80 0.50 10.23
C ARG A 227 -9.45 0.54 10.93
N LEU A 228 -8.81 -0.62 11.10
CA LEU A 228 -7.53 -0.74 11.81
C LEU A 228 -6.36 -0.08 11.06
N ILE A 229 -6.34 -0.18 9.73
CA ILE A 229 -5.32 0.44 8.88
C ILE A 229 -5.47 1.98 8.89
N SER A 230 -6.71 2.48 8.85
CA SER A 230 -7.00 3.92 8.75
C SER A 230 -6.37 4.77 9.86
N GLU A 231 -6.13 4.17 11.04
CA GLU A 231 -5.46 4.84 12.16
C GLU A 231 -4.00 5.21 11.89
N LYS A 232 -3.33 4.51 10.95
CA LYS A 232 -1.87 4.57 10.75
C LYS A 232 -1.46 4.91 9.32
N ALA A 233 -2.28 4.56 8.33
CA ALA A 233 -2.04 4.84 6.92
C ALA A 233 -3.28 5.42 6.23
N ASN A 234 -3.12 6.13 5.12
CA ASN A 234 -4.23 6.68 4.35
C ASN A 234 -4.86 5.59 3.46
N VAL A 235 -6.00 5.07 3.89
CA VAL A 235 -6.73 4.01 3.16
C VAL A 235 -7.46 4.61 1.97
N VAL A 236 -7.18 4.09 0.78
CA VAL A 236 -7.85 4.42 -0.48
C VAL A 236 -8.52 3.15 -1.01
N PRO A 237 -9.86 3.04 -0.95
CA PRO A 237 -10.56 1.88 -1.47
C PRO A 237 -10.49 1.86 -3.01
N ILE A 238 -10.18 0.69 -3.57
CA ILE A 238 -10.09 0.41 -4.99
C ILE A 238 -11.04 -0.74 -5.32
N ILE A 239 -11.90 -0.57 -6.32
CA ILE A 239 -12.66 -1.66 -6.90
C ILE A 239 -11.81 -2.26 -8.02
N ALA A 240 -11.39 -3.50 -7.81
CA ALA A 240 -10.50 -4.23 -8.70
C ALA A 240 -11.28 -4.98 -9.79
N LYS A 241 -10.58 -5.33 -10.87
CA LYS A 241 -11.07 -6.14 -12.00
C LYS A 241 -12.43 -5.66 -12.52
N VAL A 242 -12.54 -4.36 -12.80
CA VAL A 242 -13.81 -3.78 -13.27
C VAL A 242 -14.17 -4.23 -14.68
N ASP A 243 -13.18 -4.71 -15.45
CA ASP A 243 -13.32 -5.47 -16.69
C ASP A 243 -14.13 -6.77 -16.51
N THR A 244 -14.28 -7.30 -15.29
CA THR A 244 -15.13 -8.50 -15.04
C THR A 244 -16.53 -8.16 -14.54
N GLN A 245 -16.90 -6.88 -14.50
CA GLN A 245 -18.13 -6.39 -13.87
C GLN A 245 -18.89 -5.47 -14.83
N SER A 246 -20.23 -5.43 -14.72
CA SER A 246 -21.01 -4.44 -15.46
C SER A 246 -20.84 -3.03 -14.87
N VAL A 247 -21.10 -2.00 -15.66
CA VAL A 247 -21.11 -0.60 -15.18
C VAL A 247 -22.06 -0.42 -14.00
N GLN A 248 -23.22 -1.07 -14.03
CA GLN A 248 -24.20 -0.99 -12.97
C GLN A 248 -23.68 -1.65 -11.68
N ASP A 249 -23.08 -2.84 -11.77
CA ASP A 249 -22.54 -3.54 -10.59
C ASP A 249 -21.43 -2.73 -9.91
N VAL A 250 -20.55 -2.12 -10.70
CA VAL A 250 -19.48 -1.26 -10.15
C VAL A 250 -20.07 -0.01 -9.49
N GLN A 251 -21.08 0.61 -10.09
CA GLN A 251 -21.77 1.76 -9.51
C GLN A 251 -22.44 1.39 -8.17
N ASP A 252 -23.19 0.28 -8.15
CA ASP A 252 -23.87 -0.21 -6.95
C ASP A 252 -22.86 -0.58 -5.85
N LEU A 253 -21.73 -1.18 -6.23
CA LEU A 253 -20.65 -1.48 -5.30
C LEU A 253 -20.01 -0.21 -4.74
N LYS A 254 -19.78 0.84 -5.53
CA LYS A 254 -19.28 2.15 -5.02
C LYS A 254 -20.22 2.73 -3.97
N VAL A 255 -21.53 2.74 -4.25
CA VAL A 255 -22.55 3.24 -3.32
C VAL A 255 -22.57 2.40 -2.04
N SER A 256 -22.59 1.07 -2.17
CA SER A 256 -22.60 0.12 -1.05
C SER A 256 -21.37 0.27 -0.15
N VAL A 257 -20.18 0.38 -0.75
CA VAL A 257 -18.92 0.59 -0.02
C VAL A 257 -18.97 1.88 0.79
N LEU A 258 -19.33 3.01 0.16
CA LEU A 258 -19.37 4.30 0.85
C LEU A 258 -20.43 4.33 1.96
N LYS A 259 -21.64 3.83 1.72
CA LYS A 259 -22.68 3.80 2.77
C LYS A 259 -22.25 2.93 3.96
N THR A 260 -21.76 1.73 3.69
CA THR A 260 -21.31 0.80 4.74
C THR A 260 -20.15 1.38 5.55
N LEU A 261 -19.13 1.96 4.90
CA LEU A 261 -17.99 2.53 5.60
C LEU A 261 -18.39 3.75 6.45
N LYS A 262 -19.32 4.57 5.97
CA LYS A 262 -19.87 5.70 6.75
C LYS A 262 -20.62 5.22 7.99
N GLU A 263 -21.53 4.27 7.82
CA GLU A 263 -22.33 3.69 8.91
C GLU A 263 -21.45 3.03 9.98
N GLN A 264 -20.37 2.38 9.54
CA GLN A 264 -19.41 1.71 10.41
C GLN A 264 -18.32 2.65 10.95
N GLY A 265 -18.35 3.95 10.64
CA GLY A 265 -17.38 4.93 11.12
C GLY A 265 -15.94 4.67 10.65
N VAL A 266 -15.76 4.06 9.47
CA VAL A 266 -14.45 3.80 8.88
C VAL A 266 -13.99 5.01 8.07
N SER A 267 -12.83 5.55 8.43
CA SER A 267 -12.25 6.71 7.75
C SER A 267 -11.41 6.27 6.54
N ILE A 268 -11.74 6.79 5.37
CA ILE A 268 -10.94 6.65 4.14
C ILE A 268 -10.35 8.01 3.74
N TYR A 269 -9.32 8.00 2.91
CA TYR A 269 -8.73 9.21 2.35
C TYR A 269 -9.55 9.69 1.15
N THR A 270 -10.15 10.88 1.26
CA THR A 270 -11.17 11.36 0.31
C THR A 270 -10.65 12.35 -0.74
N PHE A 271 -9.33 12.57 -0.83
CA PHE A 271 -8.72 13.50 -1.81
C PHE A 271 -9.33 14.91 -1.80
N ARG A 272 -9.68 15.41 -0.60
CA ARG A 272 -10.36 16.71 -0.36
C ARG A 272 -11.80 16.80 -0.91
N ILE A 273 -12.41 15.68 -1.24
CA ILE A 273 -13.85 15.59 -1.54
C ILE A 273 -14.59 15.31 -0.25
N GLU A 274 -15.71 16.02 -0.02
CA GLU A 274 -16.58 15.75 1.12
C GLU A 274 -17.24 14.37 0.97
N TYR A 275 -17.43 13.68 2.09
CA TYR A 275 -17.93 12.30 2.06
C TYR A 275 -19.32 12.20 1.44
N ASP A 276 -20.22 13.13 1.76
CA ASP A 276 -21.58 13.15 1.20
C ASP A 276 -21.58 13.40 -0.31
N ARG A 277 -20.61 14.19 -0.78
CA ARG A 277 -20.39 14.39 -2.21
C ARG A 277 -19.88 13.12 -2.89
N LEU A 278 -19.00 12.33 -2.25
CA LEU A 278 -18.58 11.03 -2.79
C LEU A 278 -19.75 10.07 -2.93
N VAL A 279 -20.65 10.02 -1.94
CA VAL A 279 -21.86 9.18 -1.99
C VAL A 279 -22.75 9.61 -3.17
N HIS A 280 -23.02 10.91 -3.30
CA HIS A 280 -23.80 11.43 -4.43
C HIS A 280 -23.14 11.13 -5.78
N MET A 281 -21.82 11.32 -5.89
CA MET A 281 -21.07 10.98 -7.12
C MET A 281 -21.24 9.50 -7.48
N ALA A 282 -21.15 8.59 -6.50
CA ALA A 282 -21.38 7.17 -6.73
C ALA A 282 -22.83 6.89 -7.16
N GLU A 283 -23.82 7.50 -6.52
CA GLU A 283 -25.24 7.34 -6.88
C GLU A 283 -25.56 7.83 -8.29
N THR A 284 -24.89 8.89 -8.77
CA THR A 284 -25.07 9.42 -10.12
C THR A 284 -24.12 8.83 -11.17
N GLY A 285 -23.29 7.84 -10.81
CA GLY A 285 -22.30 7.24 -11.71
C GLY A 285 -21.15 8.18 -12.11
N GLN A 286 -20.93 9.25 -11.35
CA GLN A 286 -19.84 10.20 -11.58
C GLN A 286 -18.51 9.63 -11.08
N THR A 287 -17.50 9.59 -11.95
CA THR A 287 -16.12 9.23 -11.61
C THR A 287 -15.38 10.40 -10.95
N GLY A 288 -14.22 10.14 -10.35
CA GLY A 288 -13.38 11.22 -9.83
C GLY A 288 -12.98 11.13 -8.37
N GLY A 289 -13.37 10.08 -7.66
CA GLY A 289 -13.11 9.93 -6.23
C GLY A 289 -13.26 8.49 -5.75
N PRO A 290 -12.77 8.21 -4.53
CA PRO A 290 -12.81 6.86 -3.98
C PRO A 290 -14.26 6.40 -3.69
N PRO A 291 -14.58 5.10 -3.90
CA PRO A 291 -13.70 4.05 -4.40
C PRO A 291 -13.37 4.20 -5.89
N PHE A 292 -12.10 4.04 -6.26
CA PHE A 292 -11.66 4.11 -7.66
C PHE A 292 -11.86 2.75 -8.34
N ALA A 293 -12.50 2.75 -9.50
CA ALA A 293 -12.67 1.59 -10.36
C ALA A 293 -11.40 1.38 -11.20
N VAL A 294 -10.74 0.23 -11.09
CA VAL A 294 -9.49 -0.04 -11.81
C VAL A 294 -9.55 -1.38 -12.55
N SER A 295 -9.24 -1.31 -13.85
CA SER A 295 -8.93 -2.46 -14.71
C SER A 295 -7.41 -2.61 -14.83
N MET A 296 -6.93 -3.85 -14.88
CA MET A 296 -5.53 -4.20 -15.18
C MET A 296 -5.36 -4.74 -16.60
N VAL A 297 -6.46 -4.86 -17.34
CA VAL A 297 -6.49 -5.33 -18.73
C VAL A 297 -6.81 -4.13 -19.60
N ASP A 298 -6.06 -3.98 -20.70
CA ASP A 298 -6.39 -3.00 -21.73
C ASP A 298 -7.78 -3.33 -22.30
N PRO A 299 -8.64 -2.34 -22.53
CA PRO A 299 -9.96 -2.61 -23.09
C PRO A 299 -9.81 -3.37 -24.40
N LYS A 300 -10.38 -4.59 -24.48
CA LYS A 300 -10.40 -5.34 -25.74
C LYS A 300 -11.04 -4.45 -26.82
N PRO A 301 -10.42 -4.34 -28.01
CA PRO A 301 -11.02 -3.59 -29.11
C PRO A 301 -12.41 -4.16 -29.37
N ILE A 302 -13.38 -3.28 -29.67
CA ILE A 302 -14.73 -3.70 -30.01
C ILE A 302 -14.62 -4.62 -31.23
N SER A 303 -15.01 -5.88 -31.08
CA SER A 303 -15.13 -6.80 -32.21
C SER A 303 -16.18 -6.24 -33.17
N ASP A 304 -15.82 -6.11 -34.44
CA ASP A 304 -16.76 -5.75 -35.51
C ASP A 304 -17.66 -6.96 -35.91
N ASP A 305 -17.50 -8.10 -35.25
CA ASP A 305 -18.26 -9.33 -35.52
C ASP A 305 -19.72 -9.20 -35.02
N PRO A 306 -20.72 -9.27 -35.92
CA PRO A 306 -22.13 -9.20 -35.55
C PRO A 306 -22.62 -10.38 -34.69
N ASP A 307 -21.88 -11.50 -34.63
CA ASP A 307 -22.21 -12.65 -33.79
C ASP A 307 -21.61 -12.57 -32.37
N ASP A 308 -20.72 -11.61 -32.11
CA ASP A 308 -20.20 -11.30 -30.76
C ASP A 308 -21.18 -10.38 -29.99
N GLN A 309 -22.45 -10.81 -29.93
CA GLN A 309 -23.61 -10.04 -29.46
C GLN A 309 -23.62 -9.75 -27.95
N ILE A 310 -22.52 -10.02 -27.24
CA ILE A 310 -22.34 -9.65 -25.85
C ILE A 310 -21.10 -8.77 -25.72
N THR A 311 -21.10 -7.62 -26.39
CA THR A 311 -20.16 -6.54 -26.07
C THR A 311 -20.54 -5.97 -24.69
N PHE A 312 -20.07 -6.62 -23.62
CA PHE A 312 -20.19 -6.07 -22.27
C PHE A 312 -19.45 -4.73 -22.24
N LYS A 313 -20.21 -3.63 -22.11
CA LYS A 313 -19.58 -2.33 -21.89
C LYS A 313 -18.96 -2.35 -20.50
N HIS A 314 -17.63 -2.40 -20.44
CA HIS A 314 -16.89 -2.35 -19.19
C HIS A 314 -16.74 -0.91 -18.70
N PRO A 315 -16.63 -0.70 -17.37
CA PRO A 315 -16.25 0.59 -16.80
C PRO A 315 -14.84 0.99 -17.23
N GLU A 316 -14.64 2.27 -17.52
CA GLU A 316 -13.30 2.79 -17.76
C GLU A 316 -12.44 2.75 -16.49
N SER A 317 -11.16 2.44 -16.65
CA SER A 317 -10.20 2.40 -15.54
C SER A 317 -9.87 3.82 -15.05
N GLU A 318 -10.12 4.12 -13.78
CA GLU A 318 -9.77 5.37 -13.11
C GLU A 318 -8.29 5.41 -12.66
N LEU A 319 -7.49 4.42 -13.04
CA LEU A 319 -6.09 4.33 -12.65
C LEU A 319 -5.24 5.55 -13.07
N PRO A 320 -5.36 6.11 -14.30
CA PRO A 320 -4.62 7.32 -14.66
C PRO A 320 -4.95 8.51 -13.74
N LEU A 321 -6.23 8.66 -13.37
CA LEU A 321 -6.65 9.70 -12.43
C LEU A 321 -6.08 9.45 -11.03
N LEU A 322 -6.16 8.21 -10.54
CA LEU A 322 -5.61 7.84 -9.24
C LEU A 322 -4.11 8.15 -9.16
N ARG A 323 -3.35 7.80 -10.20
CA ARG A 323 -1.91 8.14 -10.32
C ARG A 323 -1.70 9.64 -10.23
N LYS A 324 -2.40 10.42 -11.06
CA LYS A 324 -2.31 11.89 -11.05
C LYS A 324 -2.63 12.50 -9.69
N LEU A 325 -3.66 11.97 -9.00
CA LEU A 325 -4.02 12.44 -7.67
C LEU A 325 -2.93 12.12 -6.64
N VAL A 326 -2.46 10.86 -6.59
CA VAL A 326 -1.47 10.41 -5.59
C VAL A 326 -0.10 11.03 -5.82
N LEU A 327 0.34 11.08 -7.07
CA LEU A 327 1.69 11.49 -7.43
C LEU A 327 1.77 13.01 -7.61
N GLU A 328 0.88 13.64 -8.37
CA GLU A 328 1.05 15.06 -8.73
C GLU A 328 0.26 15.99 -7.83
N THR A 329 -1.02 15.70 -7.59
CA THR A 329 -1.95 16.72 -7.09
C THR A 329 -2.06 16.75 -5.57
N GLN A 330 -2.00 15.57 -4.92
CA GLN A 330 -2.31 15.41 -3.50
C GLN A 330 -1.13 14.86 -2.67
N ILE A 331 0.04 14.63 -3.27
CA ILE A 331 1.21 14.04 -2.57
C ILE A 331 1.55 14.74 -1.25
N THR A 332 1.56 16.08 -1.25
CA THR A 332 1.82 16.89 -0.06
C THR A 332 0.78 16.65 1.03
N ASN A 333 -0.49 16.59 0.64
CA ASN A 333 -1.58 16.37 1.59
C ASN A 333 -1.51 14.96 2.15
N ILE A 334 -1.29 13.96 1.28
CA ILE A 334 -1.11 12.57 1.68
C ILE A 334 -0.03 12.50 2.77
N ARG A 335 1.17 13.05 2.53
CA ARG A 335 2.25 13.07 3.52
C ARG A 335 1.87 13.81 4.80
N GLN A 336 1.20 14.95 4.68
CA GLN A 336 0.72 15.67 5.87
C GLN A 336 -0.23 14.82 6.72
N PHE A 337 -1.18 14.12 6.09
CA PHE A 337 -2.09 13.21 6.78
C PHE A 337 -1.35 12.02 7.40
N THR A 338 -0.38 11.44 6.70
CA THR A 338 0.49 10.36 7.22
C THR A 338 1.21 10.81 8.49
N VAL A 339 1.88 11.96 8.44
CA VAL A 339 2.63 12.51 9.58
C VAL A 339 1.70 12.87 10.74
N LYS A 340 0.51 13.41 10.45
CA LYS A 340 -0.51 13.70 11.48
C LYS A 340 -0.94 12.43 12.21
N LYS A 341 -1.10 11.30 11.50
CA LYS A 341 -1.41 9.99 12.11
C LYS A 341 -0.30 9.54 13.06
N PHE A 342 0.96 9.69 12.66
CA PHE A 342 2.09 9.42 13.54
C PHE A 342 2.11 10.31 14.77
N ILE A 343 1.93 11.63 14.63
CA ILE A 343 1.91 12.58 15.77
C ILE A 343 0.79 12.23 16.75
N ASN A 344 -0.40 11.93 16.22
CA ASN A 344 -1.54 11.49 17.04
C ASN A 344 -1.24 10.19 17.78
N TRP A 345 -0.66 9.20 17.08
CA TRP A 345 -0.24 7.95 17.69
C TRP A 345 0.82 8.17 18.78
N ARG A 346 1.86 8.97 18.51
CA ARG A 346 2.94 9.29 19.46
C ARG A 346 2.40 9.97 20.71
N THR A 347 1.47 10.91 20.55
CA THR A 347 0.83 11.61 21.67
C THR A 347 0.09 10.62 22.57
N LYS A 348 -0.71 9.71 21.99
CA LYS A 348 -1.39 8.65 22.74
C LYS A 348 -0.41 7.68 23.40
N HIS A 349 0.69 7.35 22.70
CA HIS A 349 1.70 6.42 23.19
C HIS A 349 2.45 6.99 24.41
N LEU A 350 2.88 8.25 24.37
CA LEU A 350 3.52 8.94 25.48
C LEU A 350 2.58 9.07 26.69
N ALA A 351 1.30 9.39 26.47
CA ALA A 351 0.31 9.45 27.54
C ALA A 351 0.13 8.10 28.26
N ARG A 352 0.16 6.98 27.52
CA ARG A 352 0.10 5.63 28.10
C ARG A 352 1.34 5.29 28.93
N GLN A 353 2.54 5.68 28.47
CA GLN A 353 3.77 5.45 29.22
C GLN A 353 3.79 6.22 30.56
N GLN A 354 3.27 7.44 30.59
CA GLN A 354 3.18 8.24 31.83
C GLN A 354 2.20 7.62 32.85
N GLN A 355 1.11 6.99 32.38
CA GLN A 355 0.14 6.30 33.26
C GLN A 355 0.68 4.98 33.84
N GLN A 356 1.65 4.35 33.20
CA GLN A 356 2.22 3.06 33.63
C GLN A 356 3.45 3.18 34.54
N GLN A 357 3.98 4.39 34.77
CA GLN A 357 5.04 4.59 35.77
C GLN A 357 4.43 4.53 37.19
N PRO A 358 4.79 3.54 38.03
CA PRO A 358 4.36 3.51 39.43
C PRO A 358 4.93 4.71 40.17
N SER A 359 4.19 5.26 41.14
CA SER A 359 4.54 6.44 41.96
C SER A 359 5.76 6.26 42.90
N THR A 360 6.77 5.49 42.52
CA THR A 360 7.94 5.18 43.37
C THR A 360 8.91 6.35 43.59
N MET A 361 8.65 7.54 43.04
CA MET A 361 9.48 8.73 43.25
C MET A 361 8.84 9.86 44.07
N GLN A 362 7.71 9.63 44.76
CA GLN A 362 7.13 10.63 45.69
C GLN A 362 7.30 10.29 47.19
N HIS A 363 7.98 9.20 47.55
CA HIS A 363 8.24 8.85 48.97
C HIS A 363 9.70 8.94 49.42
N SER A 364 10.65 9.29 48.54
CA SER A 364 12.06 9.47 48.91
C SER A 364 12.44 10.90 49.33
N HIS A 365 11.62 11.92 49.05
CA HIS A 365 11.93 13.31 49.43
C HIS A 365 11.28 13.79 50.74
N ALA A 366 10.28 13.08 51.28
CA ALA A 366 9.63 13.47 52.54
C ALA A 366 10.36 12.94 53.80
N ASN A 367 11.13 11.85 53.70
CA ASN A 367 11.81 11.23 54.86
C ASN A 367 13.16 11.87 55.22
N GLY A 368 13.79 12.64 54.32
CA GLY A 368 15.06 13.32 54.61
C GLY A 368 14.93 14.53 55.54
N TYR A 369 13.80 15.24 55.50
CA TYR A 369 13.58 16.44 56.32
C TYR A 369 13.05 16.13 57.74
N PHE A 370 12.43 14.96 57.95
CA PHE A 370 11.95 14.55 59.27
C PHE A 370 13.04 13.91 60.15
N GLN A 371 14.09 13.31 59.55
CA GLN A 371 15.20 12.74 60.33
C GLN A 371 16.19 13.80 60.82
N HIS A 372 16.43 14.88 60.06
CA HIS A 372 17.35 15.93 60.51
C HIS A 372 16.78 16.82 61.63
N SER A 373 15.45 17.00 61.69
CA SER A 373 14.81 17.77 62.76
C SER A 373 14.71 16.99 64.09
N GLN A 374 14.59 15.65 64.06
CA GLN A 374 14.65 14.84 65.28
C GLN A 374 16.06 14.70 65.87
N GLN A 375 17.12 14.66 65.03
CA GLN A 375 18.50 14.61 65.55
C GLN A 375 18.97 15.93 66.17
N GLN A 376 18.47 17.08 65.70
CA GLN A 376 18.78 18.37 66.33
C GLN A 376 18.02 18.60 67.64
N ALA A 377 16.82 18.03 67.80
CA ALA A 377 16.05 18.13 69.05
C ALA A 377 16.61 17.26 70.20
N GLN A 378 17.34 16.18 69.89
CA GLN A 378 17.93 15.30 70.91
C GLN A 378 19.32 15.76 71.41
N GLN A 379 19.98 16.72 70.75
CA GLN A 379 21.28 17.24 71.21
C GLN A 379 21.17 18.42 72.21
N GLN A 380 19.97 18.94 72.49
CA GLN A 380 19.77 20.08 73.40
C GLN A 380 19.43 19.71 74.87
N TYR A 381 19.39 18.44 75.24
CA TYR A 381 19.21 18.02 76.63
C TYR A 381 20.39 17.17 77.13
N GLN A 382 21.47 17.84 77.51
CA GLN A 382 22.41 17.30 78.49
C GLN A 382 22.19 18.01 79.84
N PRO A 383 21.81 17.30 80.92
CA PRO A 383 21.75 17.90 82.24
C PRO A 383 23.18 18.15 82.76
N GLN A 384 23.46 19.41 83.13
CA GLN A 384 24.68 19.76 83.85
C GLN A 384 24.68 19.11 85.23
N VAL A 385 25.68 18.27 85.48
CA VAL A 385 25.96 17.69 86.80
C VAL A 385 26.76 18.71 87.60
N VAL A 386 26.14 19.23 88.67
CA VAL A 386 26.79 20.09 89.67
C VAL A 386 27.65 19.23 90.58
N ARG A 387 28.96 19.48 90.62
CA ARG A 387 29.83 19.27 91.79
C ARG A 387 30.94 20.31 91.82
#